data_AF-A0A8X7WR44-F1
#
_entry.id   AF-A0A8X7WR44-F1
#
_cell.length_a   1.000
_cell.length_b   1.000
_cell.length_c   1.000
_cell.angle_alpha   90.00
_cell.angle_beta   90.00
_cell.angle_gamma   90.00
#
_symmetry.space_group_name_H-M   'P 1'
#
loop_
_entity.id
_entity.type
_entity.pdbx_description
1 polymer ?
#
loop_
_entity_poly.entity_id
_entity_poly.type
_entity_poly.pdbx_seq_one_letter_code
_entity_poly.pdbx_strand_id
1 'polypeptide(L)'
;MGSDTEAEKSIQKEKKKVISLAPIAKPLAGKKLQKKTFKLIQKAAGKKCLKRGVKEVVKSIKRGQKGICVIAGNISPIDVITHLPILCEEAGVPYLYVPSKEDLAQAGSTKRPTCCVLVMLKPAKGDLSAEDLEKLKTDYEQVADDVKELASDQPPGPPPSKVLDSDSITTLEVGSGTGNVIRLPGGMEESRESPPAEHGFYMPAEWEPHAQTWIGWPERQDNWRHNALPAQRVFVDVAKAISMFEPVTVCASPAQWENARKQLPEDIRVVEMSMNDSWFRDSGPTFVVRKRPLNITSIKRNIAGIDWNFNAWGGAKDGCYSDWTHDLLVSKKILAVERIPRFQHSMILEGGSIHVDGEGTCLATEECLLNKNLNPFCISLTFESINFDPLAGDDDTNGHVDNMCCFAKPGVVLLSWTDDETDPQYERSVEALSVFSNSVDARGRKIEVIKLHVPGPLYMTEEEASGIVQEGEAKPRIAGTRLAASYVNFYIANGGVIVPRFGDAKRDEEAIRVISETYPHHSVVVGIENAREIVLAGGNIHCITQQQPAEPSSVADNGH
;
A
#
# COMPACT_ATOMS: atom_id res chain seq x y z
N MET A 1 -49.34 38.27 28.59
CA MET A 1 -50.03 38.28 27.28
C MET A 1 -48.91 38.40 26.25
N GLY A 2 -48.52 37.30 25.61
CA GLY A 2 -49.08 36.86 24.31
C GLY A 2 -48.41 37.69 23.21
N SER A 3 -47.65 37.17 22.26
CA SER A 3 -47.70 35.86 21.62
C SER A 3 -46.39 35.59 20.89
N ASP A 4 -45.72 34.50 21.25
CA ASP A 4 -44.83 33.75 20.35
C ASP A 4 -45.65 33.36 19.11
N THR A 5 -45.31 33.88 17.94
CA THR A 5 -45.79 33.32 16.68
C THR A 5 -45.01 32.05 16.37
N GLU A 6 -45.75 30.94 16.27
CA GLU A 6 -45.32 29.55 16.05
C GLU A 6 -44.51 29.27 14.77
N ALA A 7 -44.04 30.30 14.06
CA ALA A 7 -43.29 30.16 12.81
C ALA A 7 -41.78 29.95 13.00
N GLU A 8 -41.20 30.33 14.14
CA GLU A 8 -39.74 30.23 14.37
C GLU A 8 -39.29 28.97 15.11
N LYS A 9 -40.23 28.18 15.67
CA LYS A 9 -39.91 26.95 16.43
C LYS A 9 -39.83 25.68 15.57
N SER A 10 -40.00 25.75 14.25
CA SER A 10 -40.09 24.58 13.37
C SER A 10 -38.91 24.35 12.40
N ILE A 11 -37.82 25.15 12.44
CA ILE A 11 -36.65 24.99 11.53
C ILE A 11 -35.35 24.58 12.25
N GLN A 12 -35.36 24.30 13.56
CA GLN A 12 -34.26 23.63 14.26
C GLN A 12 -34.53 22.13 14.45
N LYS A 13 -34.77 21.40 13.36
CA LYS A 13 -34.75 19.92 13.35
C LYS A 13 -33.46 19.43 12.70
N GLU A 14 -32.59 18.86 13.54
CA GLU A 14 -31.51 17.90 13.24
C GLU A 14 -30.66 18.13 11.97
N LYS A 15 -29.67 19.04 12.04
CA LYS A 15 -28.43 18.83 11.28
C LYS A 15 -27.67 17.67 11.93
N LYS A 16 -27.86 16.43 11.44
CA LYS A 16 -27.00 15.30 11.81
C LYS A 16 -25.55 15.65 11.44
N LYS A 17 -24.72 15.87 12.45
CA LYS A 17 -23.27 15.93 12.29
C LYS A 17 -22.85 14.56 11.73
N VAL A 18 -22.27 14.51 10.54
CA VAL A 18 -21.71 13.27 9.98
C VAL A 18 -20.54 12.89 10.88
N ILE A 19 -20.69 11.79 11.63
CA ILE A 19 -19.63 11.26 12.49
C ILE A 19 -18.84 10.29 11.63
N SER A 20 -17.62 10.66 11.26
CA SER A 20 -16.68 9.74 10.60
C SER A 20 -16.29 8.63 11.59
N LEU A 21 -16.44 7.37 11.16
CA LEU A 21 -16.09 6.19 11.94
C LEU A 21 -14.86 5.53 11.34
N ALA A 22 -13.99 5.01 12.18
CA ALA A 22 -12.85 4.20 11.80
C ALA A 22 -13.33 2.93 11.06
N PRO A 23 -12.66 2.51 9.97
CA PRO A 23 -13.01 1.30 9.22
C PRO A 23 -13.07 0.02 10.08
N ILE A 24 -12.25 -0.04 11.15
CA ILE A 24 -12.23 -1.15 12.10
C ILE A 24 -13.40 -1.15 13.10
N ALA A 25 -14.31 -0.16 13.03
CA ALA A 25 -15.37 0.01 14.01
C ALA A 25 -16.50 -1.03 13.87
N LYS A 26 -16.13 -2.32 13.94
CA LYS A 26 -16.99 -3.49 13.85
C LYS A 26 -16.64 -4.44 15.00
N PRO A 27 -17.63 -5.00 15.73
CA PRO A 27 -19.06 -4.76 15.58
C PRO A 27 -19.49 -3.37 16.10
N LEU A 28 -20.24 -2.61 15.29
CA LEU A 28 -20.78 -1.29 15.67
C LEU A 28 -22.14 -1.43 16.36
N ALA A 29 -22.26 -0.85 17.56
CA ALA A 29 -23.51 -0.86 18.31
C ALA A 29 -24.62 -0.11 17.55
N GLY A 30 -25.68 -0.82 17.16
CA GLY A 30 -26.93 -0.19 16.70
C GLY A 30 -27.58 0.66 17.80
N LYS A 31 -28.52 1.54 17.44
CA LYS A 31 -29.15 2.52 18.36
C LYS A 31 -29.68 1.93 19.67
N LYS A 32 -30.24 0.71 19.64
CA LYS A 32 -30.79 0.03 20.83
C LYS A 32 -29.68 -0.45 21.77
N LEU A 33 -28.68 -1.14 21.22
CA LEU A 33 -27.52 -1.62 21.98
C LEU A 33 -26.70 -0.45 22.54
N GLN A 34 -26.43 0.56 21.73
CA GLN A 34 -25.71 1.78 22.15
C GLN A 34 -26.33 2.41 23.41
N LYS A 35 -27.67 2.55 23.45
CA LYS A 35 -28.37 3.10 24.63
C LYS A 35 -28.21 2.21 25.87
N LYS A 36 -28.26 0.88 25.72
CA LYS A 36 -28.04 -0.07 26.83
C LYS A 36 -26.59 0.02 27.31
N THR A 37 -25.62 -0.01 26.40
CA THR A 37 -24.19 0.10 26.70
C THR A 37 -23.84 1.39 27.44
N PHE A 38 -24.39 2.54 27.03
CA PHE A 38 -24.16 3.80 27.74
C PHE A 38 -24.77 3.83 29.15
N LYS A 39 -25.97 3.24 29.35
CA LYS A 39 -26.55 3.08 30.70
C LYS A 39 -25.66 2.21 31.60
N LEU A 40 -25.15 1.11 31.06
CA LEU A 40 -24.22 0.22 31.77
C LEU A 40 -22.94 0.96 32.17
N ILE A 41 -22.32 1.72 31.24
CA ILE A 41 -21.11 2.50 31.50
C ILE A 41 -21.37 3.55 32.60
N GLN A 42 -22.50 4.26 32.56
CA GLN A 42 -22.87 5.25 33.58
C GLN A 42 -22.99 4.61 34.96
N LYS A 43 -23.67 3.45 35.05
CA LYS A 43 -23.79 2.69 36.31
C LYS A 43 -22.42 2.22 36.82
N ALA A 44 -21.59 1.65 35.94
CA ALA A 44 -20.25 1.19 36.28
C ALA A 44 -19.31 2.32 36.71
N ALA A 45 -19.41 3.50 36.08
CA ALA A 45 -18.66 4.69 36.44
C ALA A 45 -18.98 5.14 37.87
N GLY A 46 -20.26 5.17 38.25
CA GLY A 46 -20.72 5.54 39.60
C GLY A 46 -20.25 4.57 40.69
N LYS A 47 -19.94 3.32 40.33
CA LYS A 47 -19.49 2.27 41.25
C LYS A 47 -18.00 1.92 41.14
N LYS A 48 -17.19 2.76 40.49
CA LYS A 48 -15.73 2.54 40.29
C LYS A 48 -15.38 1.21 39.61
N CYS A 49 -16.28 0.71 38.77
CA CYS A 49 -16.17 -0.52 38.00
C CYS A 49 -15.76 -0.27 36.54
N LEU A 50 -15.05 0.84 36.28
CA LEU A 50 -14.70 1.30 34.93
C LEU A 50 -13.20 1.64 34.85
N LYS A 51 -12.52 1.14 33.82
CA LYS A 51 -11.20 1.61 33.40
C LYS A 51 -11.33 2.45 32.15
N ARG A 52 -10.55 3.53 32.05
CA ARG A 52 -10.71 4.52 30.97
C ARG A 52 -9.41 4.76 30.23
N GLY A 53 -9.49 4.80 28.91
CA GLY A 53 -8.37 5.06 28.03
C GLY A 53 -7.50 3.82 27.77
N VAL A 54 -6.81 3.85 26.63
CA VAL A 54 -6.05 2.72 26.08
C VAL A 54 -5.08 2.13 27.09
N LYS A 55 -4.24 2.97 27.70
CA LYS A 55 -3.20 2.52 28.65
C LYS A 55 -3.78 1.73 29.82
N GLU A 56 -4.91 2.15 30.40
CA GLU A 56 -5.53 1.44 31.51
C GLU A 56 -6.25 0.18 31.05
N VAL A 57 -7.00 0.25 29.94
CA VAL A 57 -7.74 -0.90 29.39
C VAL A 57 -6.77 -2.02 29.00
N VAL A 58 -5.71 -1.71 28.25
CA VAL A 58 -4.67 -2.67 27.86
C VAL A 58 -4.03 -3.31 29.09
N LYS A 59 -3.62 -2.49 30.08
CA LYS A 59 -3.02 -2.98 31.31
C LYS A 59 -3.95 -3.91 32.11
N SER A 60 -5.25 -3.62 32.11
CA SER A 60 -6.25 -4.44 32.78
C SER A 60 -6.49 -5.77 32.07
N ILE A 61 -6.63 -5.76 30.75
CA ILE A 61 -6.83 -6.99 29.96
C ILE A 61 -5.59 -7.89 30.04
N LYS A 62 -4.37 -7.33 29.89
CA LYS A 62 -3.11 -8.07 30.06
C LYS A 62 -2.93 -8.69 31.46
N ARG A 63 -3.61 -8.15 32.48
CA ARG A 63 -3.65 -8.70 33.85
C ARG A 63 -4.77 -9.71 34.08
N GLY A 64 -5.46 -10.14 33.03
CA GLY A 64 -6.56 -11.11 33.10
C GLY A 64 -7.87 -10.55 33.65
N GLN A 65 -8.04 -9.23 33.75
CA GLN A 65 -9.31 -8.66 34.19
C GLN A 65 -10.38 -8.85 33.11
N LYS A 66 -11.47 -9.52 33.47
CA LYS A 66 -12.63 -9.75 32.60
C LYS A 66 -13.60 -8.56 32.64
N GLY A 67 -14.29 -8.34 31.53
CA GLY A 67 -15.24 -7.23 31.37
C GLY A 67 -15.80 -7.15 29.94
N ILE A 68 -16.43 -6.02 29.63
CA ILE A 68 -16.82 -5.64 28.25
C ILE A 68 -15.99 -4.43 27.85
N CYS A 69 -15.26 -4.53 26.74
CA CYS A 69 -14.49 -3.43 26.18
C CYS A 69 -15.37 -2.61 25.23
N VAL A 70 -15.48 -1.30 25.47
CA VAL A 70 -16.26 -0.40 24.60
C VAL A 70 -15.32 0.60 23.97
N ILE A 71 -15.29 0.64 22.65
CA ILE A 71 -14.34 1.42 21.86
C ILE A 71 -15.10 2.50 21.09
N ALA A 72 -14.61 3.73 21.06
CA ALA A 72 -15.19 4.77 20.22
C ALA A 72 -14.76 4.59 18.76
N GLY A 73 -15.72 4.69 17.84
CA GLY A 73 -15.51 4.51 16.41
C GLY A 73 -14.90 5.75 15.75
N ASN A 74 -15.18 6.97 16.23
CA ASN A 74 -14.63 8.21 15.64
C ASN A 74 -13.22 8.59 16.14
N ILE A 75 -12.39 7.59 16.45
CA ILE A 75 -11.01 7.82 16.89
C ILE A 75 -10.09 8.00 15.68
N SER A 76 -9.37 9.12 15.68
CA SER A 76 -8.33 9.46 14.72
C SER A 76 -7.13 10.04 15.51
N PRO A 77 -5.90 9.54 15.28
CA PRO A 77 -5.55 8.44 14.38
C PRO A 77 -6.06 7.08 14.89
N ILE A 78 -6.36 6.17 13.95
CA ILE A 78 -6.94 4.85 14.26
C ILE A 78 -5.97 3.97 15.05
N ASP A 79 -4.66 4.15 14.87
CA ASP A 79 -3.56 3.42 15.53
C ASP A 79 -3.66 3.43 17.06
N VAL A 80 -4.32 4.45 17.61
CA VAL A 80 -4.61 4.57 19.05
C VAL A 80 -5.43 3.38 19.57
N ILE A 81 -6.26 2.77 18.72
CA ILE A 81 -7.22 1.72 19.12
C ILE A 81 -7.13 0.42 18.30
N THR A 82 -6.32 0.36 17.25
CA THR A 82 -6.19 -0.84 16.35
C THR A 82 -5.84 -2.13 17.08
N HIS A 83 -5.03 -2.04 18.13
CA HIS A 83 -4.60 -3.19 18.93
C HIS A 83 -5.66 -3.69 19.94
N LEU A 84 -6.73 -2.91 20.19
CA LEU A 84 -7.71 -3.25 21.23
C LEU A 84 -8.62 -4.43 20.86
N PRO A 85 -9.20 -4.54 19.64
CA PRO A 85 -9.99 -5.70 19.24
C PRO A 85 -9.22 -7.01 19.38
N ILE A 86 -8.01 -7.07 18.82
CA ILE A 86 -7.13 -8.25 18.86
C ILE A 86 -6.85 -8.63 20.32
N LEU A 87 -6.45 -7.66 21.15
CA LEU A 87 -6.21 -7.90 22.58
C LEU A 87 -7.45 -8.43 23.31
N CYS A 88 -8.65 -7.97 22.92
CA CYS A 88 -9.91 -8.43 23.49
C CYS A 88 -10.22 -9.87 23.06
N GLU A 89 -10.02 -10.21 21.79
CA GLU A 89 -10.23 -11.56 21.22
C GLU A 89 -9.29 -12.58 21.87
N GLU A 90 -7.99 -12.27 21.95
CA GLU A 90 -6.98 -13.13 22.60
C GLU A 90 -7.30 -13.36 24.09
N ALA A 91 -7.82 -12.35 24.78
CA ALA A 91 -8.18 -12.45 26.20
C ALA A 91 -9.59 -13.01 26.45
N GLY A 92 -10.36 -13.32 25.41
CA GLY A 92 -11.78 -13.72 25.52
C GLY A 92 -12.64 -12.66 26.22
N VAL A 93 -12.37 -11.39 25.96
CA VAL A 93 -13.10 -10.22 26.46
C VAL A 93 -14.03 -9.74 25.34
N PRO A 94 -15.37 -9.74 25.52
CA PRO A 94 -16.27 -9.19 24.51
C PRO A 94 -16.01 -7.70 24.30
N TYR A 95 -16.07 -7.25 23.05
CA TYR A 95 -15.91 -5.84 22.70
C TYR A 95 -16.97 -5.36 21.70
N LEU A 96 -17.21 -4.05 21.69
CA LEU A 96 -18.04 -3.39 20.68
C LEU A 96 -17.63 -1.94 20.46
N TYR A 97 -18.02 -1.41 19.31
CA TYR A 97 -17.83 -0.01 18.96
C TYR A 97 -19.07 0.83 19.24
N VAL A 98 -18.86 2.06 19.71
CA VAL A 98 -19.88 3.12 19.78
C VAL A 98 -19.46 4.30 18.90
N PRO A 99 -20.38 5.06 18.29
CA PRO A 99 -20.01 6.05 17.27
C PRO A 99 -19.09 7.19 17.76
N SER A 100 -19.24 7.64 19.00
CA SER A 100 -18.70 8.93 19.48
C SER A 100 -17.87 8.79 20.75
N LYS A 101 -16.63 9.27 20.70
CA LYS A 101 -15.70 9.39 21.85
C LYS A 101 -16.15 10.43 22.85
N GLU A 102 -16.91 11.43 22.41
CA GLU A 102 -17.54 12.44 23.26
C GLU A 102 -18.70 11.82 24.06
N ASP A 103 -19.55 11.03 23.40
CA ASP A 103 -20.66 10.34 24.05
C ASP A 103 -20.14 9.27 25.01
N LEU A 104 -19.08 8.56 24.61
CA LEU A 104 -18.41 7.57 25.45
C LEU A 104 -17.79 8.23 26.69
N ALA A 105 -17.18 9.41 26.55
CA ALA A 105 -16.68 10.20 27.67
C ALA A 105 -17.81 10.64 28.61
N GLN A 106 -18.91 11.13 28.06
CA GLN A 106 -20.09 11.54 28.83
C GLN A 106 -20.69 10.37 29.62
N ALA A 107 -20.86 9.20 28.98
CA ALA A 107 -21.32 7.99 29.65
C ALA A 107 -20.33 7.54 30.74
N GLY A 108 -19.03 7.70 30.50
CA GLY A 108 -17.97 7.39 31.46
C GLY A 108 -17.79 8.41 32.59
N SER A 109 -18.65 9.44 32.72
CA SER A 109 -18.56 10.53 33.69
C SER A 109 -17.22 11.28 33.63
N THR A 110 -16.71 11.56 32.44
CA THR A 110 -15.49 12.36 32.21
C THR A 110 -15.71 13.43 31.15
N LYS A 111 -15.06 14.58 31.33
CA LYS A 111 -15.08 15.68 30.34
C LYS A 111 -14.05 15.48 29.21
N ARG A 112 -13.06 14.62 29.41
CA ARG A 112 -12.03 14.34 28.40
C ARG A 112 -12.55 13.29 27.42
N PRO A 113 -12.52 13.55 26.09
CA PRO A 113 -12.82 12.53 25.07
C PRO A 113 -12.11 11.22 25.39
N THR A 114 -12.85 10.11 25.32
CA THR A 114 -12.37 8.81 25.77
C THR A 114 -12.42 7.83 24.61
N CYS A 115 -11.28 7.25 24.26
CA CYS A 115 -11.15 6.31 23.14
C CYS A 115 -11.70 4.92 23.44
N CYS A 116 -11.55 4.45 24.66
CA CYS A 116 -12.09 3.16 25.08
C CYS A 116 -12.33 3.12 26.58
N VAL A 117 -13.21 2.23 27.00
CA VAL A 117 -13.43 1.88 28.41
C VAL A 117 -13.56 0.38 28.58
N LEU A 118 -13.17 -0.14 29.75
CA LEU A 118 -13.44 -1.52 30.15
C LEU A 118 -14.41 -1.51 31.32
N VAL A 119 -15.60 -2.07 31.10
CA VAL A 119 -16.64 -2.25 32.12
C VAL A 119 -16.40 -3.57 32.85
N MET A 120 -16.20 -3.51 34.17
CA MET A 120 -15.93 -4.68 35.02
C MET A 120 -17.11 -4.94 35.95
N LEU A 121 -17.26 -6.19 36.43
CA LEU A 121 -18.24 -6.54 37.47
C LEU A 121 -17.71 -6.36 38.90
N LYS A 122 -16.40 -6.09 39.04
CA LYS A 122 -15.74 -5.83 40.32
C LYS A 122 -15.13 -4.42 40.32
N PRO A 123 -15.29 -3.66 41.41
CA PRO A 123 -14.70 -2.33 41.52
C PRO A 123 -13.17 -2.42 41.62
N ALA A 124 -12.48 -1.37 41.19
CA ALA A 124 -11.03 -1.31 41.30
C ALA A 124 -10.51 -1.22 42.75
N LYS A 125 -11.34 -0.74 43.69
CA LYS A 125 -11.11 -0.65 45.14
C LYS A 125 -12.45 -0.67 45.89
N GLY A 126 -12.53 -1.44 46.99
CA GLY A 126 -13.73 -1.58 47.83
C GLY A 126 -14.65 -2.71 47.37
N ASP A 127 -15.82 -2.84 48.00
CA ASP A 127 -16.85 -3.82 47.65
C ASP A 127 -18.14 -3.13 47.19
N LEU A 128 -18.91 -3.83 46.36
CA LEU A 128 -20.26 -3.45 45.94
C LEU A 128 -21.27 -3.98 46.97
N SER A 129 -22.37 -3.23 47.19
CA SER A 129 -23.53 -3.81 47.87
C SER A 129 -24.11 -4.97 47.03
N ALA A 130 -24.72 -5.96 47.67
CA ALA A 130 -25.32 -7.10 46.96
C ALA A 130 -26.35 -6.65 45.91
N GLU A 131 -27.16 -5.64 46.25
CA GLU A 131 -28.17 -5.06 45.35
C GLU A 131 -27.55 -4.34 44.15
N ASP A 132 -26.45 -3.59 44.35
CA ASP A 132 -25.76 -2.90 43.26
C ASP A 132 -25.04 -3.88 42.33
N LEU A 133 -24.46 -4.94 42.88
CA LEU A 133 -23.79 -5.99 42.12
C LEU A 133 -24.79 -6.74 41.24
N GLU A 134 -25.94 -7.11 41.79
CA GLU A 134 -27.02 -7.79 41.04
C GLU A 134 -27.51 -6.91 39.89
N LYS A 135 -27.83 -5.64 40.16
CA LYS A 135 -28.26 -4.68 39.13
C LYS A 135 -27.19 -4.38 38.07
N LEU A 136 -25.91 -4.42 38.42
CA LEU A 136 -24.82 -4.23 37.46
C LEU A 136 -24.62 -5.50 36.62
N LYS A 137 -24.73 -6.66 37.25
CA LYS A 137 -24.60 -7.97 36.60
C LYS A 137 -25.72 -8.20 35.58
N THR A 138 -26.97 -7.90 35.90
CA THR A 138 -28.09 -8.02 34.96
C THR A 138 -27.89 -7.16 33.71
N ASP A 139 -27.51 -5.88 33.89
CA ASP A 139 -27.25 -4.98 32.75
C ASP A 139 -26.03 -5.45 31.94
N TYR A 140 -24.99 -5.97 32.61
CA TYR A 140 -23.80 -6.50 31.98
C TYR A 140 -24.11 -7.73 31.13
N GLU A 141 -24.85 -8.70 31.66
CA GLU A 141 -25.23 -9.93 30.94
C GLU A 141 -26.06 -9.61 29.71
N GLN A 142 -27.04 -8.70 29.85
CA GLN A 142 -27.85 -8.24 28.74
C GLN A 142 -27.03 -7.60 27.61
N VAL A 143 -26.03 -6.77 27.95
CA VAL A 143 -25.14 -6.16 26.94
C VAL A 143 -24.16 -7.19 26.38
N ALA A 144 -23.63 -8.09 27.20
CA ALA A 144 -22.72 -9.14 26.75
C ALA A 144 -23.39 -10.08 25.74
N ASP A 145 -24.64 -10.46 25.97
CA ASP A 145 -25.39 -11.34 25.07
C ASP A 145 -25.75 -10.62 23.76
N ASP A 146 -26.23 -9.38 23.82
CA ASP A 146 -26.46 -8.55 22.62
C ASP A 146 -25.16 -8.34 21.80
N VAL A 147 -23.98 -8.27 22.46
CA VAL A 147 -22.68 -8.14 21.79
C VAL A 147 -22.25 -9.46 21.13
N LYS A 148 -22.48 -10.60 21.77
CA LYS A 148 -22.21 -11.91 21.18
C LYS A 148 -23.07 -12.16 19.94
N GLU A 149 -24.37 -11.84 20.02
CA GLU A 149 -25.31 -11.94 18.88
C GLU A 149 -24.83 -11.07 17.71
N LEU A 150 -24.43 -9.83 18.00
CA LEU A 150 -23.90 -8.90 17.00
C LEU A 150 -22.56 -9.38 16.37
N ALA A 151 -21.74 -10.11 17.12
CA ALA A 151 -20.50 -10.69 16.63
C ALA A 151 -20.72 -11.95 15.78
N SER A 152 -21.78 -12.74 16.05
CA SER A 152 -22.14 -13.93 15.26
C SER A 152 -22.79 -13.63 13.91
N ASP A 153 -23.40 -12.44 13.74
CA ASP A 153 -24.01 -11.98 12.49
C ASP A 153 -23.01 -11.38 11.48
N GLN A 154 -21.70 -11.41 11.80
CA GLN A 154 -20.63 -10.98 10.90
C GLN A 154 -19.89 -12.21 10.34
N PRO A 155 -19.50 -12.22 9.05
CA PRO A 155 -18.62 -13.28 8.53
C PRO A 155 -17.31 -13.29 9.33
N PRO A 156 -16.70 -14.47 9.59
CA PRO A 156 -15.50 -14.58 10.41
C PRO A 156 -14.38 -13.71 9.82
N GLY A 157 -13.84 -12.81 10.65
CA GLY A 157 -12.66 -12.01 10.32
C GLY A 157 -11.41 -12.89 10.19
N PRO A 158 -10.35 -12.39 9.54
CA PRO A 158 -9.10 -13.13 9.40
C PRO A 158 -8.51 -13.48 10.78
N PRO A 159 -7.88 -14.65 10.94
CA PRO A 159 -7.30 -15.07 12.22
C PRO A 159 -6.15 -14.15 12.65
N PRO A 160 -5.93 -13.95 13.96
CA PRO A 160 -4.91 -13.05 14.47
C PRO A 160 -3.49 -13.58 14.17
N SER A 161 -2.70 -12.78 13.47
CA SER A 161 -1.25 -12.98 13.33
C SER A 161 -0.56 -12.72 14.67
N LYS A 162 0.11 -13.74 15.23
CA LYS A 162 0.84 -13.68 16.51
C LYS A 162 1.81 -12.49 16.57
N VAL A 163 1.59 -11.60 17.54
CA VAL A 163 2.45 -10.48 17.92
C VAL A 163 3.62 -11.01 18.76
N LEU A 164 4.85 -10.71 18.33
CA LEU A 164 6.08 -11.00 19.08
C LEU A 164 6.18 -10.03 20.28
N ASP A 165 6.64 -10.58 21.41
CA ASP A 165 6.73 -9.91 22.72
C ASP A 165 7.53 -8.59 22.66
N SER A 166 6.91 -7.53 23.19
CA SER A 166 7.49 -6.20 23.31
C SER A 166 8.09 -6.00 24.71
N ASP A 167 9.29 -6.52 24.95
CA ASP A 167 10.07 -6.19 26.16
C ASP A 167 11.52 -5.90 25.78
N SER A 168 11.77 -4.68 25.27
CA SER A 168 12.97 -3.85 25.53
C SER A 168 13.09 -2.70 24.51
N ILE A 169 12.32 -1.63 24.69
CA ILE A 169 12.65 -0.31 24.12
C ILE A 169 12.94 0.61 25.29
N THR A 170 14.22 0.74 25.60
CA THR A 170 14.77 1.74 26.52
C THR A 170 14.55 3.11 25.89
N THR A 171 13.75 3.94 26.55
CA THR A 171 13.53 5.35 26.18
C THR A 171 14.83 6.14 26.28
N LEU A 172 15.36 6.60 25.14
CA LEU A 172 16.33 7.70 25.10
C LEU A 172 15.56 9.03 25.16
N GLU A 173 15.77 9.79 26.23
CA GLU A 173 15.29 11.17 26.36
C GLU A 173 16.07 12.08 25.40
N VAL A 174 15.37 12.70 24.44
CA VAL A 174 15.94 13.77 23.60
C VAL A 174 15.72 15.10 24.31
N GLY A 175 16.81 15.71 24.75
CA GLY A 175 16.84 17.00 25.43
C GLY A 175 16.33 18.15 24.57
N SER A 176 15.67 19.10 25.23
CA SER A 176 15.17 20.35 24.66
C SER A 176 16.33 21.27 24.25
N GLY A 177 16.75 21.19 22.98
CA GLY A 177 17.62 22.16 22.33
C GLY A 177 16.82 23.05 21.38
N THR A 178 16.73 24.34 21.70
CA THR A 178 16.17 25.38 20.83
C THR A 178 17.07 25.59 19.62
N GLY A 179 16.78 24.93 18.51
CA GLY A 179 17.36 25.17 17.19
C GLY A 179 16.31 25.72 16.23
N ASN A 180 16.57 26.87 15.62
CA ASN A 180 15.68 27.54 14.69
C ASN A 180 15.31 26.62 13.51
N VAL A 181 14.04 26.19 13.46
CA VAL A 181 13.44 25.55 12.29
C VAL A 181 13.21 26.63 11.23
N ILE A 182 13.97 26.55 10.14
CA ILE A 182 13.68 27.29 8.91
C ILE A 182 12.32 26.77 8.39
N ARG A 183 11.27 27.57 8.54
CA ARG A 183 9.96 27.30 7.93
C ARG A 183 10.06 27.55 6.43
N LEU A 184 9.99 26.48 5.63
CA LEU A 184 9.72 26.59 4.20
C LEU A 184 8.30 27.17 4.00
N PRO A 185 8.10 28.14 3.09
CA PRO A 185 6.80 28.75 2.86
C PRO A 185 5.94 27.89 1.90
N GLY A 186 4.70 27.61 2.30
CA GLY A 186 3.68 26.98 1.46
C GLY A 186 3.19 25.65 2.04
N GLY A 187 2.07 25.69 2.78
CA GLY A 187 1.42 24.48 3.27
C GLY A 187 0.97 23.61 2.09
N MET A 188 1.49 22.37 2.04
CA MET A 188 0.88 21.32 1.23
C MET A 188 -0.49 21.01 1.82
N GLU A 189 -1.54 21.14 1.03
CA GLU A 189 -2.87 20.66 1.41
C GLU A 189 -2.83 19.13 1.46
N GLU A 190 -2.79 18.57 2.68
CA GLU A 190 -3.01 17.15 2.91
C GLU A 190 -4.51 16.84 2.74
N SER A 191 -4.94 16.27 1.61
CA SER A 191 -6.30 15.77 1.46
C SER A 191 -6.43 14.39 2.11
N ARG A 192 -6.66 14.38 3.43
CA ARG A 192 -6.81 13.16 4.25
C ARG A 192 -8.24 12.59 4.30
N GLU A 193 -9.21 13.18 3.61
CA GLU A 193 -10.63 12.95 3.95
C GLU A 193 -11.44 12.10 2.94
N SER A 194 -10.91 11.74 1.76
CA SER A 194 -11.65 10.90 0.78
C SER A 194 -10.73 10.28 -0.30
N PRO A 195 -11.08 9.11 -0.87
CA PRO A 195 -10.30 8.45 -1.93
C PRO A 195 -10.08 9.33 -3.16
N PRO A 196 -8.96 9.16 -3.91
CA PRO A 196 -8.68 9.93 -5.13
C PRO A 196 -9.83 9.92 -6.14
N ALA A 197 -10.53 8.79 -6.28
CA ALA A 197 -11.67 8.62 -7.18
C ALA A 197 -12.84 9.59 -6.88
N GLU A 198 -13.10 9.92 -5.60
CA GLU A 198 -14.14 10.88 -5.22
C GLU A 198 -13.80 12.31 -5.66
N HIS A 199 -12.51 12.58 -5.89
CA HIS A 199 -12.00 13.83 -6.44
C HIS A 199 -11.84 13.79 -7.97
N GLY A 200 -12.33 12.73 -8.62
CA GLY A 200 -12.28 12.53 -10.07
C GLY A 200 -10.91 12.11 -10.61
N PHE A 201 -9.99 11.69 -9.74
CA PHE A 201 -8.69 11.16 -10.15
C PHE A 201 -8.79 9.67 -10.49
N TYR A 202 -8.00 9.24 -11.46
CA TYR A 202 -7.77 7.85 -11.83
C TYR A 202 -6.29 7.63 -12.15
N MET A 203 -5.81 6.40 -12.00
CA MET A 203 -4.47 6.03 -12.47
C MET A 203 -4.53 5.85 -13.99
N PRO A 204 -3.79 6.65 -14.78
CA PRO A 204 -3.76 6.50 -16.24
C PRO A 204 -3.03 5.21 -16.62
N ALA A 205 -3.27 4.73 -17.84
CA ALA A 205 -2.50 3.61 -18.36
C ALA A 205 -1.04 4.01 -18.56
N GLU A 206 -0.11 3.04 -18.49
CA GLU A 206 1.33 3.32 -18.63
C GLU A 206 1.75 3.72 -20.05
N TRP A 207 0.90 3.51 -21.06
CA TRP A 207 1.12 4.04 -22.41
C TRP A 207 0.54 5.45 -22.62
N GLU A 208 -0.13 6.05 -21.63
CA GLU A 208 -0.57 7.43 -21.72
C GLU A 208 0.63 8.39 -21.62
N PRO A 209 0.57 9.61 -22.19
CA PRO A 209 1.72 10.50 -22.23
C PRO A 209 2.34 10.82 -20.87
N HIS A 210 3.67 10.87 -20.81
CA HIS A 210 4.48 11.14 -19.62
C HIS A 210 5.09 12.54 -19.62
N ALA A 211 5.23 13.11 -18.43
CA ALA A 211 6.04 14.30 -18.17
C ALA A 211 7.50 13.96 -17.89
N GLN A 212 7.77 12.87 -17.17
CA GLN A 212 9.11 12.38 -16.85
C GLN A 212 9.08 10.96 -16.24
N THR A 213 10.25 10.32 -16.18
CA THR A 213 10.48 9.07 -15.43
C THR A 213 11.35 9.32 -14.20
N TRP A 214 11.08 8.58 -13.13
CA TRP A 214 11.89 8.55 -11.90
C TRP A 214 12.63 7.22 -11.74
N ILE A 215 13.88 7.28 -11.29
CA ILE A 215 14.75 6.11 -11.05
C ILE A 215 15.51 6.31 -9.73
N GLY A 216 15.60 5.26 -8.90
CA GLY A 216 16.47 5.24 -7.72
C GLY A 216 17.88 4.74 -8.08
N TRP A 217 18.93 5.31 -7.50
CA TRP A 217 20.31 4.88 -7.74
C TRP A 217 20.73 3.68 -6.87
N PRO A 218 21.25 2.57 -7.42
CA PRO A 218 21.60 1.38 -6.65
C PRO A 218 22.95 1.55 -5.94
N GLU A 219 23.03 1.13 -4.68
CA GLU A 219 24.28 1.24 -3.89
C GLU A 219 24.50 0.19 -2.79
N ARG A 220 23.45 -0.45 -2.26
CA ARG A 220 23.59 -1.37 -1.13
C ARG A 220 24.33 -2.66 -1.53
N GLN A 221 25.35 -3.02 -0.77
CA GLN A 221 26.30 -4.08 -1.15
C GLN A 221 25.80 -5.50 -0.82
N ASP A 222 24.79 -5.58 0.04
CA ASP A 222 24.13 -6.81 0.46
C ASP A 222 23.01 -7.26 -0.50
N ASN A 223 22.69 -6.45 -1.50
CA ASN A 223 21.83 -6.83 -2.63
C ASN A 223 22.57 -6.73 -3.98
N TRP A 224 23.34 -5.66 -4.18
CA TRP A 224 24.03 -5.37 -5.44
C TRP A 224 25.51 -5.75 -5.39
N ARG A 225 25.91 -6.70 -6.23
CA ARG A 225 27.29 -7.25 -6.25
C ARG A 225 28.35 -6.19 -6.57
N HIS A 226 29.56 -6.43 -6.07
CA HIS A 226 30.77 -5.62 -6.30
C HIS A 226 30.55 -4.12 -6.06
N ASN A 227 29.99 -3.79 -4.90
CA ASN A 227 29.67 -2.41 -4.51
C ASN A 227 28.70 -1.71 -5.48
N ALA A 228 27.72 -2.45 -5.99
CA ALA A 228 26.74 -2.00 -6.97
C ALA A 228 27.29 -1.51 -8.32
N LEU A 229 28.60 -1.56 -8.58
CA LEU A 229 29.19 -0.98 -9.79
C LEU A 229 28.62 -1.57 -11.10
N PRO A 230 28.38 -2.89 -11.24
CA PRO A 230 27.73 -3.44 -12.43
C PRO A 230 26.30 -2.91 -12.60
N ALA A 231 25.50 -2.89 -11.53
CA ALA A 231 24.14 -2.39 -11.54
C ALA A 231 24.08 -0.90 -11.92
N GLN A 232 24.96 -0.07 -11.34
CA GLN A 232 25.04 1.36 -11.65
C GLN A 232 25.26 1.62 -13.15
N ARG A 233 26.08 0.81 -13.83
CA ARG A 233 26.29 0.93 -15.29
C ARG A 233 25.00 0.64 -16.05
N VAL A 234 24.29 -0.42 -15.69
CA VAL A 234 23.04 -0.79 -16.34
C VAL A 234 21.94 0.24 -16.06
N PHE A 235 21.87 0.79 -14.85
CA PHE A 235 20.94 1.89 -14.53
C PHE A 235 21.24 3.15 -15.35
N VAL A 236 22.52 3.45 -15.62
CA VAL A 236 22.91 4.53 -16.53
C VAL A 236 22.44 4.24 -17.96
N ASP A 237 22.57 3.01 -18.43
CA ASP A 237 22.14 2.62 -19.77
C ASP A 237 20.60 2.67 -19.92
N VAL A 238 19.86 2.23 -18.90
CA VAL A 238 18.39 2.38 -18.81
C VAL A 238 18.00 3.85 -18.83
N ALA A 239 18.61 4.67 -17.96
CA ALA A 239 18.30 6.10 -17.87
C ALA A 239 18.59 6.84 -19.18
N LYS A 240 19.72 6.53 -19.86
CA LYS A 240 20.05 7.04 -21.20
C LYS A 240 19.03 6.61 -22.24
N ALA A 241 18.60 5.36 -22.20
CA ALA A 241 17.65 4.84 -23.16
C ALA A 241 16.29 5.55 -23.05
N ILE A 242 15.83 5.78 -21.82
CA ILE A 242 14.59 6.52 -21.53
C ILE A 242 14.73 8.00 -21.90
N SER A 243 15.88 8.63 -21.64
CA SER A 243 16.08 10.06 -21.89
C SER A 243 15.98 10.47 -23.36
N MET A 244 16.03 9.50 -24.28
CA MET A 244 15.75 9.72 -25.70
C MET A 244 14.27 10.05 -25.98
N PHE A 245 13.35 9.69 -25.08
CA PHE A 245 11.90 9.80 -25.27
C PHE A 245 11.21 10.75 -24.30
N GLU A 246 11.71 10.84 -23.07
CA GLU A 246 11.15 11.71 -22.03
C GLU A 246 12.19 12.14 -21.00
N PRO A 247 11.98 13.25 -20.27
CA PRO A 247 12.89 13.66 -19.20
C PRO A 247 13.06 12.57 -18.13
N VAL A 248 14.29 12.38 -17.66
CA VAL A 248 14.60 11.41 -16.60
C VAL A 248 15.13 12.13 -15.37
N THR A 249 14.64 11.71 -14.20
CA THR A 249 15.19 12.11 -12.90
C THR A 249 15.71 10.90 -12.14
N VAL A 250 17.01 10.91 -11.85
CA VAL A 250 17.64 9.91 -11.00
C VAL A 250 17.82 10.47 -9.59
N CYS A 251 17.31 9.74 -8.60
CA CYS A 251 17.48 10.04 -7.19
C CYS A 251 18.66 9.25 -6.65
N ALA A 252 19.62 9.93 -6.01
CA ALA A 252 20.81 9.31 -5.44
C ALA A 252 21.02 9.76 -3.99
N SER A 253 21.55 8.89 -3.14
CA SER A 253 21.89 9.26 -1.77
C SER A 253 22.96 10.36 -1.73
N PRO A 254 23.12 11.07 -0.61
CA PRO A 254 24.19 12.07 -0.46
C PRO A 254 25.58 11.50 -0.76
N ALA A 255 25.83 10.22 -0.43
CA ALA A 255 27.12 9.56 -0.67
C ALA A 255 27.36 9.25 -2.16
N GLN A 256 26.30 8.94 -2.91
CA GLN A 256 26.39 8.57 -4.33
C GLN A 256 26.08 9.71 -5.29
N TRP A 257 25.57 10.85 -4.82
CA TRP A 257 25.13 11.94 -5.68
C TRP A 257 26.18 12.39 -6.69
N GLU A 258 27.42 12.64 -6.23
CA GLU A 258 28.51 13.05 -7.12
C GLU A 258 28.87 11.95 -8.13
N ASN A 259 28.83 10.68 -7.72
CA ASN A 259 29.13 9.55 -8.58
C ASN A 259 28.06 9.41 -9.68
N ALA A 260 26.79 9.35 -9.28
CA ALA A 260 25.66 9.30 -10.21
C ALA A 260 25.70 10.46 -11.20
N ARG A 261 25.93 11.69 -10.71
CA ARG A 261 26.01 12.89 -11.55
C ARG A 261 27.15 12.82 -12.58
N LYS A 262 28.30 12.24 -12.22
CA LYS A 262 29.45 12.07 -13.13
C LYS A 262 29.19 10.99 -14.20
N GLN A 263 28.42 9.96 -13.88
CA GLN A 263 28.13 8.85 -14.81
C GLN A 263 26.96 9.14 -15.77
N LEU A 264 25.98 9.93 -15.32
CA LEU A 264 24.77 10.25 -16.08
C LEU A 264 24.97 11.47 -17.01
N PRO A 265 24.45 11.44 -18.25
CA PRO A 265 24.40 12.60 -19.15
C PRO A 265 23.81 13.87 -18.51
N GLU A 266 24.26 15.05 -18.96
CA GLU A 266 23.88 16.34 -18.37
C GLU A 266 22.37 16.65 -18.40
N ASP A 267 21.66 16.13 -19.41
CA ASP A 267 20.22 16.29 -19.61
C ASP A 267 19.36 15.45 -18.64
N ILE A 268 19.93 14.40 -18.05
CA ILE A 268 19.26 13.62 -17.00
C ILE A 268 19.40 14.37 -15.68
N ARG A 269 18.30 14.73 -15.01
CA ARG A 269 18.32 15.43 -13.72
C ARG A 269 18.76 14.46 -12.61
N VAL A 270 19.63 14.91 -11.69
CA VAL A 270 20.02 14.13 -10.50
C VAL A 270 19.62 14.87 -9.22
N VAL A 271 18.83 14.21 -8.38
CA VAL A 271 18.30 14.75 -7.12
C VAL A 271 18.90 13.99 -5.94
N GLU A 272 19.38 14.71 -4.92
CA GLU A 272 19.80 14.08 -3.67
C GLU A 272 18.58 13.59 -2.89
N MET A 273 18.52 12.29 -2.60
CA MET A 273 17.42 11.65 -1.88
C MET A 273 17.90 10.37 -1.19
N SER A 274 17.74 10.30 0.13
CA SER A 274 17.93 9.05 0.88
C SER A 274 16.81 8.05 0.59
N MET A 275 17.19 6.80 0.35
CA MET A 275 16.38 5.58 0.20
C MET A 275 17.20 4.39 0.75
N ASN A 276 16.56 3.26 1.07
CA ASN A 276 17.26 2.04 1.50
C ASN A 276 17.60 1.13 0.32
N ASP A 277 16.74 1.09 -0.72
CA ASP A 277 17.08 0.49 -2.01
C ASP A 277 16.42 1.25 -3.19
N SER A 278 16.68 0.81 -4.42
CA SER A 278 16.46 1.58 -5.66
C SER A 278 15.18 1.24 -6.44
N TRP A 279 14.26 0.47 -5.84
CA TRP A 279 13.03 -0.03 -6.46
C TRP A 279 11.92 1.02 -6.44
N PHE A 280 12.04 2.01 -7.32
CA PHE A 280 11.14 3.18 -7.36
C PHE A 280 9.75 2.87 -7.89
N ARG A 281 9.56 1.75 -8.60
CA ARG A 281 8.23 1.23 -8.94
C ARG A 281 7.37 0.99 -7.69
N ASP A 282 8.02 0.51 -6.63
CA ASP A 282 7.32 0.00 -5.46
C ASP A 282 7.28 1.01 -4.31
N SER A 283 8.36 1.76 -4.11
CA SER A 283 8.48 2.80 -3.08
C SER A 283 8.06 4.20 -3.55
N GLY A 284 7.99 4.40 -4.87
CA GLY A 284 7.59 5.65 -5.50
C GLY A 284 6.08 5.86 -5.54
N PRO A 285 5.63 7.09 -5.85
CA PRO A 285 4.22 7.43 -5.78
C PRO A 285 3.49 6.88 -7.00
N THR A 286 2.32 6.30 -6.79
CA THR A 286 1.41 6.00 -7.90
C THR A 286 0.70 7.28 -8.31
N PHE A 287 1.13 7.87 -9.42
CA PHE A 287 0.52 9.09 -9.93
C PHE A 287 -0.90 8.85 -10.48
N VAL A 288 -1.78 9.80 -10.23
CA VAL A 288 -3.16 9.81 -10.70
C VAL A 288 -3.50 11.15 -11.33
N VAL A 289 -4.33 11.13 -12.36
CA VAL A 289 -4.72 12.31 -13.13
C VAL A 289 -6.24 12.46 -13.20
N ARG A 290 -6.71 13.66 -13.55
CA ARG A 290 -8.13 13.93 -13.84
C ARG A 290 -8.28 14.65 -15.17
N LYS A 291 -9.22 14.20 -16.01
CA LYS A 291 -9.44 14.76 -17.37
C LYS A 291 -10.11 16.13 -17.38
N ARG A 292 -10.81 16.54 -16.30
CA ARG A 292 -11.50 17.82 -16.22
C ARG A 292 -11.16 18.54 -14.90
N PRO A 293 -10.81 19.83 -14.94
CA PRO A 293 -10.69 20.62 -13.72
C PRO A 293 -12.08 20.76 -13.09
N LEU A 294 -12.24 20.27 -11.86
CA LEU A 294 -13.42 20.54 -11.07
C LEU A 294 -13.24 21.90 -10.40
N ASN A 295 -14.13 22.86 -10.69
CA ASN A 295 -14.19 24.17 -10.02
C ASN A 295 -14.60 24.10 -8.52
N ILE A 296 -14.53 22.91 -7.92
CA ILE A 296 -15.15 22.58 -6.62
C ILE A 296 -14.12 22.02 -5.62
N THR A 297 -12.90 21.65 -6.04
CA THR A 297 -11.91 21.02 -5.15
C THR A 297 -10.81 22.00 -4.73
N SER A 298 -10.27 21.83 -3.51
CA SER A 298 -9.11 22.60 -3.04
C SER A 298 -7.83 22.25 -3.82
N ILE A 299 -7.79 21.05 -4.41
CA ILE A 299 -6.70 20.52 -5.21
C ILE A 299 -6.69 21.18 -6.60
N LYS A 300 -5.79 22.16 -6.80
CA LYS A 300 -5.69 22.94 -8.06
C LYS A 300 -5.08 22.19 -9.24
N ARG A 301 -4.24 21.18 -8.99
CA ARG A 301 -3.54 20.39 -10.02
C ARG A 301 -4.43 19.26 -10.53
N ASN A 302 -4.36 18.98 -11.82
CA ASN A 302 -4.99 17.82 -12.47
C ASN A 302 -4.15 16.54 -12.38
N ILE A 303 -3.04 16.60 -11.65
CA ILE A 303 -2.21 15.47 -11.24
C ILE A 303 -2.08 15.45 -9.72
N ALA A 304 -2.05 14.26 -9.14
CA ALA A 304 -1.73 13.99 -7.74
C ALA A 304 -0.93 12.68 -7.66
N GLY A 305 -0.37 12.35 -6.50
CA GLY A 305 0.24 11.05 -6.23
C GLY A 305 -0.41 10.37 -5.05
N ILE A 306 -0.66 9.07 -5.18
CA ILE A 306 -0.98 8.19 -4.07
C ILE A 306 0.35 7.76 -3.45
N ASP A 307 0.47 7.98 -2.15
CA ASP A 307 1.58 7.54 -1.33
C ASP A 307 1.10 6.37 -0.47
N TRP A 308 1.35 5.16 -0.98
CA TRP A 308 1.04 3.91 -0.30
C TRP A 308 1.98 3.71 0.89
N ASN A 309 1.58 2.87 1.83
CA ASN A 309 2.52 2.38 2.82
C ASN A 309 3.42 1.33 2.16
N PHE A 310 4.65 1.18 2.64
CA PHE A 310 5.64 0.23 2.10
C PHE A 310 6.29 -0.54 3.25
N ASN A 311 6.62 -1.82 3.02
CA ASN A 311 7.21 -2.66 4.05
C ASN A 311 8.35 -3.56 3.56
N ALA A 312 9.01 -3.23 2.46
CA ALA A 312 10.01 -4.10 1.83
C ALA A 312 9.46 -5.50 1.49
N TRP A 313 8.28 -5.56 0.85
CA TRP A 313 7.68 -6.78 0.28
C TRP A 313 7.43 -7.92 1.29
N GLY A 314 7.07 -7.59 2.54
CA GLY A 314 6.80 -8.62 3.57
C GLY A 314 7.07 -8.18 5.01
N GLY A 315 7.63 -6.99 5.21
CA GLY A 315 7.87 -6.43 6.52
C GLY A 315 8.96 -7.17 7.29
N ALA A 316 8.91 -7.07 8.62
CA ALA A 316 10.00 -7.52 9.49
C ALA A 316 10.22 -9.04 9.52
N LYS A 317 9.31 -9.84 8.96
CA LYS A 317 9.40 -11.31 8.97
C LYS A 317 9.87 -11.87 7.64
N ASP A 318 9.20 -11.44 6.56
CA ASP A 318 9.32 -12.05 5.25
C ASP A 318 9.83 -11.05 4.19
N GLY A 319 10.09 -9.80 4.59
CA GLY A 319 10.56 -8.76 3.69
C GLY A 319 12.01 -8.92 3.25
N CYS A 320 12.36 -8.24 2.15
CA CYS A 320 13.67 -8.35 1.53
C CYS A 320 14.81 -7.72 2.34
N TYR A 321 14.51 -6.85 3.31
CA TYR A 321 15.49 -6.28 4.24
C TYR A 321 14.80 -5.69 5.48
N SER A 322 15.56 -5.50 6.58
CA SER A 322 14.98 -5.10 7.87
C SER A 322 14.73 -3.60 8.09
N ASP A 323 15.43 -2.70 7.38
CA ASP A 323 15.20 -1.26 7.44
C ASP A 323 14.77 -0.68 6.08
N TRP A 324 13.53 -0.20 6.01
CA TRP A 324 12.93 0.49 4.85
C TRP A 324 12.42 1.89 5.22
N THR A 325 12.94 2.48 6.30
CA THR A 325 12.45 3.76 6.82
C THR A 325 12.64 4.93 5.86
N HIS A 326 13.67 4.90 5.00
CA HIS A 326 13.86 5.90 3.96
C HIS A 326 13.00 5.62 2.72
N ASP A 327 12.74 4.36 2.37
CA ASP A 327 11.86 4.00 1.25
C ASP A 327 10.43 4.52 1.48
N LEU A 328 9.94 4.42 2.72
CA LEU A 328 8.66 5.02 3.15
C LEU A 328 8.53 6.53 2.89
N LEU A 329 9.65 7.21 2.64
CA LEU A 329 9.67 8.66 2.40
C LEU A 329 9.85 8.99 0.91
N VAL A 330 10.19 8.04 0.05
CA VAL A 330 10.48 8.25 -1.38
C VAL A 330 9.28 8.91 -2.06
N SER A 331 8.10 8.29 -1.99
CA SER A 331 6.84 8.84 -2.50
C SER A 331 6.60 10.29 -2.06
N LYS A 332 6.64 10.55 -0.76
CA LYS A 332 6.44 11.89 -0.20
C LYS A 332 7.47 12.89 -0.70
N LYS A 333 8.75 12.50 -0.83
CA LYS A 333 9.84 13.38 -1.29
C LYS A 333 9.72 13.69 -2.77
N ILE A 334 9.41 12.71 -3.63
CA ILE A 334 9.17 12.90 -5.07
C ILE A 334 8.04 13.90 -5.27
N LEU A 335 6.88 13.67 -4.63
CA LEU A 335 5.73 14.58 -4.73
C LEU A 335 6.06 15.99 -4.21
N ALA A 336 6.91 16.10 -3.19
CA ALA A 336 7.35 17.38 -2.66
C ALA A 336 8.25 18.17 -3.62
N VAL A 337 9.21 17.49 -4.25
CA VAL A 337 10.11 18.09 -5.26
C VAL A 337 9.29 18.66 -6.43
N GLU A 338 8.27 17.93 -6.88
CA GLU A 338 7.41 18.33 -8.01
C GLU A 338 6.22 19.23 -7.63
N ARG A 339 6.04 19.49 -6.32
CA ARG A 339 4.89 20.22 -5.78
C ARG A 339 3.56 19.62 -6.26
N ILE A 340 3.49 18.30 -6.27
CA ILE A 340 2.30 17.52 -6.64
C ILE A 340 1.50 17.18 -5.37
N PRO A 341 0.17 17.37 -5.36
CA PRO A 341 -0.69 16.96 -4.25
C PRO A 341 -0.53 15.48 -3.88
N ARG A 342 -0.59 15.18 -2.59
CA ARG A 342 -0.35 13.85 -2.03
C ARG A 342 -1.60 13.29 -1.38
N PHE A 343 -2.02 12.12 -1.83
CA PHE A 343 -2.99 11.25 -1.17
C PHE A 343 -2.24 10.20 -0.36
N GLN A 344 -2.09 10.43 0.95
CA GLN A 344 -1.49 9.43 1.82
C GLN A 344 -2.48 8.29 2.08
N HIS A 345 -2.02 7.05 1.94
CA HIS A 345 -2.81 5.85 2.17
C HIS A 345 -2.15 4.94 3.22
N SER A 346 -2.96 4.18 3.97
CA SER A 346 -2.46 3.28 5.02
C SER A 346 -2.28 1.84 4.56
N MET A 347 -2.85 1.48 3.40
CA MET A 347 -2.65 0.16 2.79
C MET A 347 -1.19 0.03 2.37
N ILE A 348 -0.63 -1.15 2.65
CA ILE A 348 0.64 -1.59 2.09
C ILE A 348 0.34 -2.06 0.68
N LEU A 349 0.96 -1.41 -0.30
CA LEU A 349 0.84 -1.75 -1.71
C LEU A 349 2.06 -1.20 -2.46
N GLU A 350 2.64 -2.05 -3.28
CA GLU A 350 3.76 -1.76 -4.16
C GLU A 350 3.24 -1.50 -5.57
N GLY A 351 3.78 -0.51 -6.30
CA GLY A 351 3.30 -0.20 -7.64
C GLY A 351 3.42 -1.36 -8.63
N GLY A 352 4.46 -2.21 -8.51
CA GLY A 352 4.64 -3.40 -9.36
C GLY A 352 3.64 -4.52 -9.10
N SER A 353 2.93 -4.47 -7.97
CA SER A 353 1.87 -5.44 -7.63
C SER A 353 0.56 -5.24 -8.40
N ILE A 354 0.42 -4.11 -9.12
CA ILE A 354 -0.76 -3.76 -9.89
C ILE A 354 -0.43 -3.29 -11.31
N HIS A 355 -1.33 -3.53 -12.25
CA HIS A 355 -1.26 -2.92 -13.59
C HIS A 355 -2.65 -2.45 -14.04
N VAL A 356 -2.79 -1.26 -14.60
CA VAL A 356 -4.10 -0.69 -14.98
C VAL A 356 -4.21 -0.41 -16.47
N ASP A 357 -5.44 -0.40 -16.99
CA ASP A 357 -5.73 -0.10 -18.40
C ASP A 357 -6.15 1.36 -18.66
N GLY A 358 -6.22 2.18 -17.60
CA GLY A 358 -6.69 3.57 -17.65
C GLY A 358 -8.20 3.73 -17.87
N GLU A 359 -8.96 2.64 -18.01
CA GLU A 359 -10.39 2.64 -18.31
C GLU A 359 -11.27 1.97 -17.25
N GLY A 360 -10.65 1.54 -16.14
CA GLY A 360 -11.33 1.08 -14.93
C GLY A 360 -10.94 -0.34 -14.51
N THR A 361 -10.08 -1.02 -15.28
CA THR A 361 -9.61 -2.38 -14.99
C THR A 361 -8.22 -2.37 -14.41
N CYS A 362 -8.02 -3.25 -13.43
CA CYS A 362 -6.75 -3.49 -12.77
C CYS A 362 -6.41 -4.99 -12.89
N LEU A 363 -5.14 -5.32 -13.06
CA LEU A 363 -4.58 -6.64 -12.87
C LEU A 363 -3.83 -6.67 -11.55
N ALA A 364 -3.90 -7.79 -10.85
CA ALA A 364 -3.15 -8.08 -9.64
C ALA A 364 -2.98 -9.60 -9.48
N THR A 365 -2.06 -10.02 -8.62
CA THR A 365 -1.95 -11.41 -8.17
C THR A 365 -2.52 -11.56 -6.75
N GLU A 366 -3.23 -12.66 -6.49
CA GLU A 366 -3.74 -12.92 -5.13
C GLU A 366 -2.62 -13.26 -4.15
N GLU A 367 -1.53 -13.84 -4.64
CA GLU A 367 -0.33 -14.18 -3.87
C GLU A 367 0.27 -12.94 -3.19
N CYS A 368 0.39 -11.84 -3.95
CA CYS A 368 0.89 -10.57 -3.44
C CYS A 368 -0.20 -9.78 -2.69
N LEU A 369 -1.36 -9.58 -3.32
CA LEU A 369 -2.44 -8.76 -2.77
C LEU A 369 -3.58 -9.65 -2.22
N LEU A 370 -3.36 -10.23 -1.03
CA LEU A 370 -4.36 -11.04 -0.29
C LEU A 370 -5.62 -10.27 0.17
N ASN A 371 -5.82 -9.03 -0.30
CA ASN A 371 -6.84 -8.12 0.21
C ASN A 371 -8.17 -8.24 -0.57
N LYS A 372 -9.24 -8.63 0.12
CA LYS A 372 -10.59 -8.78 -0.45
C LYS A 372 -11.31 -7.46 -0.80
N ASN A 373 -10.71 -6.30 -0.55
CA ASN A 373 -11.29 -4.97 -0.81
C ASN A 373 -10.76 -4.30 -2.09
N LEU A 374 -10.20 -5.06 -3.04
CA LEU A 374 -9.79 -4.52 -4.34
C LEU A 374 -11.00 -4.04 -5.16
N ASN A 375 -10.72 -3.22 -6.19
CA ASN A 375 -11.71 -2.74 -7.16
C ASN A 375 -12.54 -3.94 -7.69
N PRO A 376 -13.89 -3.85 -7.79
CA PRO A 376 -14.73 -4.93 -8.31
C PRO A 376 -14.41 -5.36 -9.75
N PHE A 377 -13.66 -4.55 -10.51
CA PHE A 377 -13.13 -4.88 -11.83
C PHE A 377 -11.61 -5.14 -11.83
N CYS A 378 -11.06 -5.52 -10.67
CA CYS A 378 -9.72 -6.08 -10.57
C CYS A 378 -9.77 -7.54 -11.01
N ILE A 379 -9.08 -7.87 -12.10
CA ILE A 379 -8.85 -9.25 -12.52
C ILE A 379 -7.73 -9.77 -11.63
N SER A 380 -8.07 -10.68 -10.74
CA SER A 380 -7.15 -11.32 -9.82
C SER A 380 -6.63 -12.62 -10.42
N LEU A 381 -5.32 -12.78 -10.49
CA LEU A 381 -4.69 -14.05 -10.85
C LEU A 381 -4.48 -14.88 -9.58
N THR A 382 -5.31 -15.92 -9.44
CA THR A 382 -5.17 -16.95 -8.40
C THR A 382 -4.41 -18.14 -8.99
N PHE A 383 -3.42 -18.63 -8.26
CA PHE A 383 -2.68 -19.83 -8.62
C PHE A 383 -2.97 -20.93 -7.60
N GLU A 384 -3.58 -22.04 -8.03
CA GLU A 384 -4.02 -23.12 -7.12
C GLU A 384 -2.89 -24.13 -6.82
N SER A 385 -1.85 -24.19 -7.67
CA SER A 385 -0.72 -25.10 -7.52
C SER A 385 0.32 -24.58 -6.49
N ILE A 386 0.00 -24.74 -5.21
CA ILE A 386 0.89 -24.46 -4.07
C ILE A 386 1.94 -25.58 -3.93
N ASN A 387 2.78 -25.77 -4.95
CA ASN A 387 4.07 -26.43 -4.78
C ASN A 387 5.16 -25.36 -4.71
N PHE A 388 5.10 -24.55 -3.65
CA PHE A 388 6.21 -23.84 -2.97
C PHE A 388 7.24 -22.99 -3.77
N ASP A 389 7.09 -22.77 -5.07
CA ASP A 389 7.97 -21.85 -5.83
C ASP A 389 7.18 -20.59 -6.25
N PRO A 390 7.38 -19.44 -5.57
CA PRO A 390 6.95 -18.12 -6.04
C PRO A 390 7.38 -17.90 -7.49
N LEU A 391 6.67 -17.05 -8.23
CA LEU A 391 6.68 -16.94 -9.70
C LEU A 391 8.03 -17.30 -10.35
N ALA A 392 8.21 -18.60 -10.63
CA ALA A 392 9.43 -19.20 -11.15
C ALA A 392 10.75 -18.53 -10.69
N GLY A 393 10.93 -18.33 -9.37
CA GLY A 393 12.11 -17.70 -8.76
C GLY A 393 11.91 -16.28 -8.22
N ASP A 394 10.69 -15.72 -8.25
CA ASP A 394 10.35 -14.43 -7.63
C ASP A 394 10.05 -14.58 -6.13
N ASP A 395 11.08 -14.91 -5.36
CA ASP A 395 10.95 -14.98 -3.91
C ASP A 395 10.95 -13.59 -3.24
N ASP A 396 11.22 -12.52 -3.99
CA ASP A 396 11.41 -11.18 -3.46
C ASP A 396 10.08 -10.45 -3.25
N THR A 397 9.18 -10.51 -4.23
CA THR A 397 8.00 -9.65 -4.26
C THR A 397 6.69 -10.37 -3.94
N ASN A 398 6.76 -11.69 -3.68
CA ASN A 398 5.61 -12.58 -3.54
C ASN A 398 4.74 -12.62 -4.81
N GLY A 399 5.38 -12.66 -5.97
CA GLY A 399 4.74 -12.83 -7.27
C GLY A 399 4.05 -11.56 -7.77
N HIS A 400 4.78 -10.46 -7.90
CA HIS A 400 4.25 -9.23 -8.51
C HIS A 400 3.67 -9.47 -9.91
N VAL A 401 2.57 -8.77 -10.21
CA VAL A 401 1.88 -8.91 -11.49
C VAL A 401 2.75 -8.40 -12.64
N ASP A 402 3.60 -7.40 -12.42
CA ASP A 402 4.47 -6.81 -13.44
C ASP A 402 5.61 -7.71 -13.93
N ASN A 403 5.80 -8.87 -13.30
CA ASN A 403 6.69 -9.93 -13.79
C ASN A 403 5.91 -11.07 -14.49
N MET A 404 4.59 -11.11 -14.30
CA MET A 404 3.68 -12.08 -14.91
C MET A 404 3.02 -11.57 -16.19
N CYS A 405 2.45 -10.37 -16.15
CA CYS A 405 1.69 -9.81 -17.25
C CYS A 405 1.48 -8.30 -17.11
N CYS A 406 1.25 -7.63 -18.23
CA CYS A 406 0.95 -6.21 -18.28
C CYS A 406 -0.13 -5.92 -19.34
N PHE A 407 -0.89 -4.83 -19.16
CA PHE A 407 -1.75 -4.37 -20.24
C PHE A 407 -0.90 -3.77 -21.37
N ALA A 408 -1.18 -4.19 -22.61
CA ALA A 408 -0.59 -3.61 -23.80
C ALA A 408 -1.41 -2.43 -24.36
N LYS A 409 -2.72 -2.56 -24.26
CA LYS A 409 -3.74 -1.57 -24.63
C LYS A 409 -5.07 -2.01 -23.99
N PRO A 410 -6.14 -1.19 -24.02
CA PRO A 410 -7.40 -1.58 -23.44
C PRO A 410 -7.91 -2.92 -24.01
N GLY A 411 -8.17 -3.89 -23.13
CA GLY A 411 -8.62 -5.24 -23.49
C GLY A 411 -7.55 -6.21 -24.01
N VAL A 412 -6.26 -5.84 -24.02
CA VAL A 412 -5.17 -6.72 -24.48
C VAL A 412 -4.03 -6.78 -23.46
N VAL A 413 -3.60 -8.00 -23.15
CA VAL A 413 -2.59 -8.30 -22.12
C VAL A 413 -1.39 -9.02 -22.74
N LEU A 414 -0.19 -8.59 -22.40
CA LEU A 414 1.03 -9.37 -22.60
C LEU A 414 1.21 -10.31 -21.41
N LEU A 415 1.44 -11.60 -21.67
CA LEU A 415 1.58 -12.64 -20.65
C LEU A 415 2.93 -13.34 -20.79
N SER A 416 3.71 -13.37 -19.71
CA SER A 416 4.90 -14.21 -19.57
C SER A 416 4.54 -15.66 -19.91
N TRP A 417 5.25 -16.25 -20.86
CA TRP A 417 4.92 -17.58 -21.38
C TRP A 417 6.16 -18.45 -21.56
N THR A 418 6.01 -19.76 -21.37
CA THR A 418 6.98 -20.76 -21.82
C THR A 418 6.21 -21.90 -22.47
N ASP A 419 6.83 -22.61 -23.42
CA ASP A 419 6.27 -23.82 -24.01
C ASP A 419 6.81 -25.09 -23.32
N ASP A 420 7.74 -24.94 -22.37
CA ASP A 420 8.30 -26.05 -21.61
C ASP A 420 7.36 -26.43 -20.45
N GLU A 421 6.60 -27.51 -20.64
CA GLU A 421 5.64 -28.00 -19.64
C GLU A 421 6.30 -28.47 -18.32
N THR A 422 7.62 -28.64 -18.30
CA THR A 422 8.37 -29.02 -17.09
C THR A 422 8.83 -27.82 -16.27
N ASP A 423 8.74 -26.61 -16.82
CA ASP A 423 9.09 -25.39 -16.12
C ASP A 423 7.93 -24.95 -15.18
N PRO A 424 8.20 -24.66 -13.89
CA PRO A 424 7.22 -24.05 -12.97
C PRO A 424 6.43 -22.86 -13.53
N GLN A 425 7.03 -22.05 -14.42
CA GLN A 425 6.34 -20.93 -15.08
C GLN A 425 5.18 -21.39 -15.99
N TYR A 426 5.25 -22.59 -16.57
CA TYR A 426 4.25 -23.08 -17.53
C TYR A 426 2.87 -23.19 -16.91
N GLU A 427 2.77 -23.87 -15.77
CA GLU A 427 1.49 -24.07 -15.08
C GLU A 427 0.85 -22.73 -14.72
N ARG A 428 1.63 -21.80 -14.16
CA ARG A 428 1.16 -20.44 -13.86
C ARG A 428 0.71 -19.70 -15.11
N SER A 429 1.43 -19.82 -16.22
CA SER A 429 1.08 -19.17 -17.49
C SER A 429 -0.24 -19.72 -18.05
N VAL A 430 -0.46 -21.02 -17.94
CA VAL A 430 -1.70 -21.68 -18.37
C VAL A 430 -2.88 -21.26 -17.49
N GLU A 431 -2.71 -21.19 -16.17
CA GLU A 431 -3.74 -20.72 -15.24
C GLU A 431 -4.11 -19.26 -15.51
N ALA A 432 -3.12 -18.38 -15.67
CA ALA A 432 -3.37 -16.98 -16.00
C ALA A 432 -4.09 -16.83 -17.36
N LEU A 433 -3.69 -17.60 -18.38
CA LEU A 433 -4.37 -17.62 -19.68
C LEU A 433 -5.84 -18.07 -19.55
N SER A 434 -6.12 -19.04 -18.68
CA SER A 434 -7.49 -19.49 -18.39
C SER A 434 -8.31 -18.38 -17.72
N VAL A 435 -7.74 -17.67 -16.74
CA VAL A 435 -8.39 -16.52 -16.09
C VAL A 435 -8.72 -15.43 -17.12
N PHE A 436 -7.75 -15.03 -17.95
CA PHE A 436 -7.97 -14.00 -18.97
C PHE A 436 -9.03 -14.40 -20.00
N SER A 437 -9.00 -15.64 -20.48
CA SER A 437 -9.98 -16.15 -21.46
C SER A 437 -11.42 -16.07 -20.94
N ASN A 438 -11.61 -16.24 -19.62
CA ASN A 438 -12.92 -16.20 -18.97
C ASN A 438 -13.30 -14.81 -18.46
N SER A 439 -12.36 -13.87 -18.42
CA SER A 439 -12.56 -12.51 -17.92
C SER A 439 -13.08 -11.54 -18.99
N VAL A 440 -13.59 -10.41 -18.53
CA VAL A 440 -13.85 -9.22 -19.33
C VAL A 440 -13.33 -8.01 -18.55
N ASP A 441 -12.93 -6.96 -19.26
CA ASP A 441 -12.57 -5.71 -18.61
C ASP A 441 -13.81 -4.90 -18.19
N ALA A 442 -13.58 -3.73 -17.57
CA ALA A 442 -14.61 -2.84 -17.05
C ALA A 442 -15.49 -2.23 -18.16
N ARG A 443 -15.08 -2.35 -19.42
CA ARG A 443 -15.85 -1.94 -20.60
C ARG A 443 -16.56 -3.13 -21.27
N GLY A 444 -16.45 -4.32 -20.71
CA GLY A 444 -17.07 -5.54 -21.22
C GLY A 444 -16.34 -6.14 -22.42
N ARG A 445 -15.11 -5.71 -22.71
CA ARG A 445 -14.30 -6.32 -23.77
C ARG A 445 -13.73 -7.64 -23.26
N LYS A 446 -13.65 -8.62 -24.15
CA LYS A 446 -12.92 -9.85 -23.90
C LYS A 446 -11.43 -9.55 -23.87
N ILE A 447 -10.71 -10.17 -22.93
CA ILE A 447 -9.26 -10.00 -22.82
C ILE A 447 -8.59 -10.85 -23.92
N GLU A 448 -7.89 -10.18 -24.82
CA GLU A 448 -6.95 -10.80 -25.75
C GLU A 448 -5.59 -10.98 -25.07
N VAL A 449 -4.97 -12.13 -25.25
CA VAL A 449 -3.66 -12.43 -24.65
C VAL A 449 -2.61 -12.59 -25.74
N ILE A 450 -1.57 -11.77 -25.66
CA ILE A 450 -0.34 -11.91 -26.45
C ILE A 450 0.69 -12.61 -25.57
N LYS A 451 1.16 -13.77 -26.01
CA LYS A 451 2.18 -14.53 -25.29
C LYS A 451 3.55 -13.90 -25.55
N LEU A 452 4.28 -13.61 -24.48
CA LEU A 452 5.65 -13.11 -24.52
C LEU A 452 6.56 -14.14 -23.85
N HIS A 453 7.39 -14.82 -24.65
CA HIS A 453 8.21 -15.90 -24.14
C HIS A 453 9.28 -15.41 -23.19
N VAL A 454 9.38 -16.02 -22.00
CA VAL A 454 10.47 -15.81 -21.04
C VAL A 454 11.80 -16.40 -21.58
N PRO A 455 12.97 -15.96 -21.09
CA PRO A 455 14.23 -16.63 -21.41
C PRO A 455 14.20 -18.08 -20.88
N GLY A 456 15.13 -18.92 -21.35
CA GLY A 456 15.39 -20.20 -20.67
C GLY A 456 15.72 -19.99 -19.18
N PRO A 457 15.53 -21.00 -18.31
CA PRO A 457 15.80 -20.87 -16.88
C PRO A 457 17.21 -20.33 -16.61
N LEU A 458 17.27 -19.21 -15.89
CA LEU A 458 18.51 -18.58 -15.49
C LEU A 458 18.74 -18.83 -14.00
N TYR A 459 20.00 -19.08 -13.65
CA TYR A 459 20.41 -19.30 -12.25
C TYR A 459 21.57 -18.37 -11.90
N MET A 460 21.61 -17.93 -10.65
CA MET A 460 22.74 -17.17 -10.11
C MET A 460 23.98 -18.05 -10.06
N THR A 461 25.11 -17.56 -10.56
CA THR A 461 26.38 -18.27 -10.56
C THR A 461 27.14 -18.04 -9.24
N GLU A 462 28.13 -18.90 -8.97
CA GLU A 462 29.06 -18.73 -7.83
C GLU A 462 29.81 -17.40 -7.88
N GLU A 463 30.26 -16.99 -9.08
CA GLU A 463 30.94 -15.71 -9.26
C GLU A 463 30.04 -14.53 -8.91
N GLU A 464 28.79 -14.54 -9.41
CA GLU A 464 27.81 -13.48 -9.14
C GLU A 464 27.47 -13.39 -7.64
N ALA A 465 27.20 -14.52 -6.99
CA ALA A 465 26.88 -14.57 -5.56
C ALA A 465 28.07 -14.14 -4.68
N SER A 466 29.31 -14.49 -5.07
CA SER A 466 30.52 -14.13 -4.34
C SER A 466 30.80 -12.62 -4.31
N GLY A 467 30.20 -11.87 -5.24
CA GLY A 467 30.29 -10.41 -5.29
C GLY A 467 29.39 -9.69 -4.29
N ILE A 468 28.48 -10.39 -3.60
CA ILE A 468 27.44 -9.82 -2.74
C ILE A 468 27.84 -10.00 -1.27
N VAL A 469 27.63 -8.97 -0.44
CA VAL A 469 27.88 -9.03 0.99
C VAL A 469 26.76 -9.83 1.68
N GLN A 470 27.05 -11.05 2.11
CA GLN A 470 26.04 -11.94 2.70
C GLN A 470 25.73 -11.63 4.18
N GLU A 471 26.61 -10.92 4.89
CA GLU A 471 26.46 -10.57 6.31
C GLU A 471 25.60 -9.30 6.53
N GLY A 472 24.65 -9.05 5.64
CA GLY A 472 23.81 -7.85 5.61
C GLY A 472 22.43 -8.04 6.26
N GLU A 473 21.59 -7.02 6.03
CA GLU A 473 20.19 -7.03 6.45
C GLU A 473 19.25 -7.52 5.35
N ALA A 474 19.77 -7.68 4.12
CA ALA A 474 19.02 -8.14 2.96
C ALA A 474 18.84 -9.66 2.91
N LYS A 475 17.85 -10.09 2.13
CA LYS A 475 17.65 -11.48 1.73
C LYS A 475 18.93 -12.04 1.08
N PRO A 476 19.41 -13.23 1.48
CA PRO A 476 20.63 -13.81 0.93
C PRO A 476 20.53 -14.05 -0.58
N ARG A 477 21.63 -13.79 -1.28
CA ARG A 477 21.77 -14.01 -2.73
C ARG A 477 22.74 -15.17 -2.96
N ILE A 478 22.18 -16.35 -3.16
CA ILE A 478 22.93 -17.62 -3.12
C ILE A 478 23.12 -18.16 -4.54
N ALA A 479 24.28 -18.76 -4.81
CA ALA A 479 24.53 -19.46 -6.05
C ALA A 479 23.53 -20.61 -6.25
N GLY A 480 23.09 -20.81 -7.49
CA GLY A 480 22.08 -21.81 -7.84
C GLY A 480 20.63 -21.36 -7.62
N THR A 481 20.39 -20.19 -7.02
CA THR A 481 19.04 -19.61 -6.96
C THR A 481 18.54 -19.29 -8.38
N ARG A 482 17.29 -19.68 -8.67
CA ARG A 482 16.64 -19.35 -9.94
C ARG A 482 16.34 -17.85 -9.99
N LEU A 483 16.58 -17.24 -11.14
CA LEU A 483 16.36 -15.81 -11.36
C LEU A 483 14.98 -15.59 -12.00
N ALA A 484 14.23 -14.63 -11.46
CA ALA A 484 12.91 -14.21 -11.95
C ALA A 484 12.97 -13.35 -13.23
N ALA A 485 13.75 -13.79 -14.23
CA ALA A 485 13.95 -13.05 -15.47
C ALA A 485 12.69 -13.10 -16.35
N SER A 486 12.08 -11.94 -16.59
CA SER A 486 10.96 -11.82 -17.53
C SER A 486 11.08 -10.61 -18.43
N TYR A 487 10.66 -10.78 -19.69
CA TYR A 487 10.60 -9.69 -20.65
C TYR A 487 9.39 -8.79 -20.45
N VAL A 488 8.30 -9.21 -19.78
CA VAL A 488 7.16 -8.30 -19.49
C VAL A 488 7.54 -7.17 -18.54
N ASN A 489 8.65 -7.31 -17.79
CA ASN A 489 9.19 -6.28 -16.90
C ASN A 489 10.00 -5.21 -17.69
N PHE A 490 9.47 -4.80 -18.85
CA PHE A 490 9.95 -3.67 -19.66
C PHE A 490 9.33 -2.36 -19.17
N TYR A 491 9.87 -1.22 -19.61
CA TYR A 491 9.29 0.09 -19.34
C TYR A 491 8.75 0.74 -20.62
N ILE A 492 7.52 1.28 -20.58
CA ILE A 492 6.95 2.06 -21.68
C ILE A 492 7.30 3.54 -21.43
N ALA A 493 8.05 4.15 -22.34
CA ALA A 493 8.24 5.60 -22.40
C ALA A 493 7.40 6.17 -23.55
N ASN A 494 7.17 7.47 -23.58
CA ASN A 494 6.34 8.14 -24.59
C ASN A 494 6.49 7.62 -26.04
N GLY A 495 7.71 7.59 -26.57
CA GLY A 495 8.00 7.25 -27.96
C GLY A 495 8.71 5.92 -28.16
N GLY A 496 8.97 5.17 -27.09
CA GLY A 496 9.78 3.96 -27.13
C GLY A 496 9.54 3.02 -25.96
N VAL A 497 9.96 1.76 -26.12
CA VAL A 497 9.84 0.73 -25.08
C VAL A 497 11.23 0.21 -24.73
N ILE A 498 11.55 0.19 -23.44
CA ILE A 498 12.88 -0.20 -22.94
C ILE A 498 12.80 -1.63 -22.41
N VAL A 499 13.41 -2.55 -23.13
CA VAL A 499 13.24 -4.00 -22.94
C VAL A 499 14.51 -4.61 -22.38
N PRO A 500 14.42 -5.48 -21.36
CA PRO A 500 15.60 -6.16 -20.84
C PRO A 500 16.13 -7.18 -21.83
N ARG A 501 17.46 -7.34 -21.89
CA ARG A 501 18.11 -8.46 -22.59
C ARG A 501 18.90 -9.31 -21.62
N PHE A 502 18.72 -10.62 -21.70
CA PHE A 502 19.26 -11.56 -20.73
C PHE A 502 20.44 -12.39 -21.28
N GLY A 503 20.79 -12.20 -22.55
CA GLY A 503 21.85 -12.96 -23.22
C GLY A 503 21.37 -14.26 -23.86
N ASP A 504 20.06 -14.52 -23.85
CA ASP A 504 19.43 -15.53 -24.70
C ASP A 504 19.10 -14.89 -26.05
N ALA A 505 20.03 -14.96 -27.01
CA ALA A 505 19.90 -14.26 -28.28
C ALA A 505 18.56 -14.53 -29.01
N LYS A 506 18.06 -15.77 -28.93
CA LYS A 506 16.80 -16.14 -29.57
C LYS A 506 15.61 -15.48 -28.88
N ARG A 507 15.53 -15.59 -27.54
CA ARG A 507 14.41 -15.04 -26.77
C ARG A 507 14.47 -13.51 -26.67
N ASP A 508 15.67 -12.92 -26.61
CA ASP A 508 15.88 -11.48 -26.66
C ASP A 508 15.35 -10.88 -27.98
N GLU A 509 15.70 -11.48 -29.13
CA GLU A 509 15.23 -11.02 -30.44
C GLU A 509 13.72 -11.22 -30.62
N GLU A 510 13.19 -12.34 -30.12
CA GLU A 510 11.75 -12.60 -30.13
C GLU A 510 10.97 -11.60 -29.28
N ALA A 511 11.44 -11.31 -28.07
CA ALA A 511 10.80 -10.34 -27.18
C ALA A 511 10.76 -8.95 -27.81
N ILE A 512 11.88 -8.49 -28.41
CA ILE A 512 11.94 -7.22 -29.13
C ILE A 512 10.93 -7.20 -30.28
N ARG A 513 10.83 -8.28 -31.07
CA ARG A 513 9.86 -8.38 -32.17
C ARG A 513 8.42 -8.28 -31.68
N VAL A 514 8.04 -9.11 -30.70
CA VAL A 514 6.66 -9.16 -30.18
C VAL A 514 6.26 -7.82 -29.56
N ILE A 515 7.16 -7.19 -28.80
CA ILE A 515 6.92 -5.87 -28.20
C ILE A 515 6.79 -4.79 -29.28
N SER A 516 7.64 -4.82 -30.31
CA SER A 516 7.55 -3.88 -31.45
C SER A 516 6.21 -3.99 -32.19
N GLU A 517 5.72 -5.23 -32.40
CA GLU A 517 4.42 -5.48 -33.03
C GLU A 517 3.24 -5.06 -32.12
N THR A 518 3.42 -5.18 -30.80
CA THR A 518 2.41 -4.79 -29.81
C THR A 518 2.26 -3.27 -29.70
N TYR A 519 3.36 -2.53 -29.86
CA TYR A 519 3.41 -1.06 -29.75
C TYR A 519 3.82 -0.38 -31.06
N PRO A 520 3.04 -0.51 -32.15
CA PRO A 520 3.45 -0.02 -33.47
C PRO A 520 3.57 1.51 -33.56
N HIS A 521 3.00 2.24 -32.60
CA HIS A 521 3.10 3.69 -32.48
C HIS A 521 4.29 4.16 -31.62
N HIS A 522 4.99 3.23 -30.96
CA HIS A 522 6.25 3.51 -30.28
C HIS A 522 7.37 3.24 -31.28
N SER A 523 8.04 4.31 -31.69
CA SER A 523 8.98 4.31 -32.82
C SER A 523 10.23 3.46 -32.61
N VAL A 524 10.58 3.13 -31.37
CA VAL A 524 11.85 2.45 -31.03
C VAL A 524 11.66 1.49 -29.87
N VAL A 525 12.10 0.25 -30.04
CA VAL A 525 12.32 -0.71 -28.94
C VAL A 525 13.81 -0.77 -28.65
N VAL A 526 14.22 -0.42 -27.43
CA VAL A 526 15.62 -0.38 -27.01
C VAL A 526 15.91 -1.56 -26.09
N GLY A 527 16.75 -2.49 -26.56
CA GLY A 527 17.21 -3.61 -25.74
C GLY A 527 18.40 -3.23 -24.85
N ILE A 528 18.28 -3.44 -23.54
CA ILE A 528 19.36 -3.18 -22.58
C ILE A 528 20.22 -4.43 -22.40
N GLU A 529 21.38 -4.43 -23.06
CA GLU A 529 22.42 -5.45 -22.92
C GLU A 529 22.92 -5.46 -21.46
N ASN A 530 22.82 -6.59 -20.76
CA ASN A 530 23.14 -6.77 -19.33
C ASN A 530 22.05 -6.42 -18.32
N ALA A 531 20.77 -6.37 -18.71
CA ALA A 531 19.66 -6.25 -17.75
C ALA A 531 19.67 -7.36 -16.66
N ARG A 532 20.38 -8.48 -16.90
CA ARG A 532 20.70 -9.51 -15.90
C ARG A 532 21.25 -8.94 -14.59
N GLU A 533 22.03 -7.86 -14.61
CA GLU A 533 22.56 -7.24 -13.37
C GLU A 533 21.45 -6.71 -12.46
N ILE A 534 20.29 -6.34 -13.03
CA ILE A 534 19.10 -5.94 -12.28
C ILE A 534 18.40 -7.17 -11.72
N VAL A 535 18.27 -8.22 -12.54
CA VAL A 535 17.62 -9.49 -12.16
C VAL A 535 18.34 -10.19 -11.02
N LEU A 536 19.68 -10.12 -10.96
CA LEU A 536 20.45 -10.67 -9.84
C LEU A 536 20.02 -10.10 -8.47
N ALA A 537 19.40 -8.92 -8.46
CA ALA A 537 18.93 -8.23 -7.27
C ALA A 537 17.40 -8.34 -7.04
N GLY A 538 16.69 -9.15 -7.83
CA GLY A 538 15.28 -9.51 -7.58
C GLY A 538 14.22 -8.82 -8.44
N GLY A 539 14.59 -8.05 -9.47
CA GLY A 539 13.61 -7.36 -10.34
C GLY A 539 14.19 -6.98 -11.70
N ASN A 540 13.55 -6.06 -12.43
CA ASN A 540 14.07 -5.60 -13.72
C ASN A 540 13.71 -4.13 -14.03
N ILE A 541 13.78 -3.75 -15.31
CA ILE A 541 13.64 -2.37 -15.79
C ILE A 541 12.34 -1.71 -15.28
N HIS A 542 11.21 -2.42 -15.30
CA HIS A 542 9.94 -1.89 -14.79
C HIS A 542 9.99 -1.65 -13.27
N CYS A 543 10.63 -2.52 -12.50
CA CYS A 543 10.74 -2.40 -11.03
C CYS A 543 11.62 -1.21 -10.58
N ILE A 544 12.54 -0.74 -11.41
CA ILE A 544 13.45 0.37 -11.07
C ILE A 544 12.96 1.73 -11.56
N THR A 545 11.86 1.76 -12.32
CA THR A 545 11.29 2.96 -12.95
C THR A 545 9.92 3.30 -12.40
N GLN A 546 9.60 4.60 -12.36
CA GLN A 546 8.25 5.09 -12.06
C GLN A 546 7.91 6.27 -12.98
N GLN A 547 6.94 6.08 -13.85
CA GLN A 547 6.42 7.11 -14.74
C GLN A 547 5.64 8.17 -13.97
N GLN A 548 5.85 9.43 -14.33
CA GLN A 548 4.98 10.54 -13.98
C GLN A 548 4.18 10.96 -15.23
N PRO A 549 2.85 10.74 -15.27
CA PRO A 549 2.03 11.10 -16.41
C PRO A 549 2.05 12.61 -16.65
N ALA A 550 1.88 13.00 -17.91
CA ALA A 550 1.66 14.39 -18.29
C ALA A 550 0.34 14.87 -17.70
N GLU A 551 0.32 16.12 -17.21
CA GLU A 551 -0.90 16.71 -16.70
C GLU A 551 -1.87 16.96 -17.87
N PRO A 552 -3.10 16.41 -17.85
CA PRO A 552 -4.05 16.60 -18.93
C PRO A 552 -4.30 18.10 -19.17
N SER A 553 -4.00 18.58 -20.39
CA SER A 553 -4.19 19.99 -20.74
C SER A 553 -5.67 20.35 -20.77
N SER A 554 -6.04 21.50 -20.21
CA SER A 554 -7.43 22.01 -20.19
C SER A 554 -7.93 22.51 -21.55
N VAL A 555 -7.16 22.31 -22.63
CA VAL A 555 -7.55 22.75 -23.96
C VAL A 555 -8.65 21.83 -24.45
N ALA A 556 -9.85 22.39 -24.57
CA ALA A 556 -10.98 21.75 -25.23
C ALA A 556 -10.49 21.19 -26.56
N ASP A 557 -10.71 19.89 -26.73
CA ASP A 557 -10.62 19.18 -27.98
C ASP A 557 -11.64 19.81 -28.95
N ASN A 558 -11.25 20.92 -29.58
CA ASN A 558 -11.97 21.49 -30.70
C ASN A 558 -11.66 20.58 -31.88
N GLY A 559 -12.52 19.60 -32.07
CA GLY A 559 -12.39 18.56 -33.08
C GLY A 559 -12.00 19.10 -34.46
N HIS A 560 -11.15 18.33 -35.11
CA HIS A 560 -10.97 18.34 -36.56
C HIS A 560 -11.20 16.93 -37.09
#